data_AF-A0AAW2P6S6-F1
#
_entry.id   AF-A0AAW2P6S6-F1
#
_cell.length_a   1.000
_cell.length_b   1.000
_cell.length_c   1.000
_cell.angle_alpha   90.00
_cell.angle_beta   90.00
_cell.angle_gamma   90.00
#
_symmetry.space_group_name_H-M   'P 1'
#
loop_
_entity.id
_entity.type
_entity.pdbx_description
1 polymer ?
#
loop_
_entity_poly.entity_id
_entity_poly.type
_entity_poly.pdbx_seq_one_letter_code
_entity_poly.pdbx_strand_id
1 'polypeptide(L)'
;MDHQLDLCLRSQEHHGEEETEEKSSSWDNLVEEIKGITGYEFRNPSLLRQAFTHCSYLDQDKTSTASYERLEYIGDAVLGFFMAKEHYAMYPDLAPGQLTKLRAANVDNEKLARVALKCRLHTFLRHKKPLLAGQIKEFEEAIVEYPVHSSGLVDAPKTLADIVESLVGAVYVDSNSMDITCKVFLPSLSV
;
A
#
# COMPACT_ATOMS: atom_id res chain seq x y z
N MET A 1 3.09 62.48 9.72
CA MET A 1 3.69 61.57 8.74
C MET A 1 4.54 60.58 9.52
N ASP A 2 4.22 59.31 9.31
CA ASP A 2 4.95 58.10 9.72
C ASP A 2 4.99 57.69 11.20
N HIS A 3 3.81 57.34 11.71
CA HIS A 3 3.68 56.42 12.84
C HIS A 3 2.89 55.14 12.49
N GLN A 4 2.84 54.79 11.19
CA GLN A 4 2.01 53.70 10.67
C GLN A 4 2.75 52.76 9.71
N LEU A 5 4.08 52.64 9.85
CA LEU A 5 4.91 51.73 9.04
C LEU A 5 5.78 50.75 9.85
N ASP A 6 5.55 50.61 11.15
CA ASP A 6 6.36 49.72 12.02
C ASP A 6 5.56 48.56 12.66
N LEU A 7 4.32 48.33 12.20
CA LEU A 7 3.44 47.25 12.68
C LEU A 7 3.21 46.13 11.65
N CYS A 8 3.90 46.17 10.51
CA CYS A 8 3.78 45.15 9.45
C CYS A 8 4.93 44.12 9.46
N LEU A 9 6.02 44.36 10.21
CA LEU A 9 7.23 43.52 10.17
C LEU A 9 7.42 42.59 11.38
N ARG A 10 6.39 42.41 12.24
CA ARG A 10 6.47 41.53 13.42
C ARG A 10 5.52 40.32 13.40
N SER A 11 4.93 40.00 12.24
CA SER A 11 3.93 38.92 12.14
C SER A 11 4.36 37.71 11.30
N GLN A 12 5.65 37.50 11.06
CA GLN A 12 6.12 36.35 10.27
C GLN A 12 7.33 35.63 10.89
N GLU A 13 7.26 35.16 12.14
CA GLU A 13 8.23 34.16 12.65
C GLU A 13 7.65 33.14 13.64
N HIS A 14 6.34 32.83 13.61
CA HIS A 14 5.76 31.84 14.53
C HIS A 14 4.89 30.77 13.83
N HIS A 15 5.36 30.20 12.71
CA HIS A 15 4.71 29.06 12.04
C HIS A 15 5.76 28.04 11.56
N GLY A 16 6.59 27.54 12.48
CA GLY A 16 7.66 26.59 12.13
C GLY A 16 7.81 25.37 13.04
N GLU A 17 7.27 25.37 14.26
CA GLU A 17 7.74 24.40 15.27
C GLU A 17 6.68 23.38 15.74
N GLU A 18 5.37 23.63 15.58
CA GLU A 18 4.33 22.70 16.05
C GLU A 18 4.01 21.53 15.09
N GLU A 19 4.47 21.55 13.84
CA GLU A 19 4.15 20.50 12.84
C GLU A 19 5.09 19.27 12.86
N THR A 20 6.12 19.25 13.72
CA THR A 20 7.20 18.25 13.66
C THR A 20 7.05 17.09 14.65
N GLU A 21 6.39 17.29 15.80
CA GLU A 21 6.30 16.26 16.85
C GLU A 21 5.16 15.24 16.61
N GLU A 22 3.98 15.66 16.12
CA GLU A 22 2.88 14.73 15.82
C GLU A 22 3.21 13.77 14.66
N LYS A 23 3.96 14.24 13.65
CA LYS A 23 4.33 13.45 12.48
C LYS A 23 5.29 12.31 12.82
N SER A 24 6.22 12.49 13.75
CA SER A 24 7.17 11.43 14.12
C SER A 24 6.45 10.21 14.71
N SER A 25 5.50 10.45 15.63
CA SER A 25 4.77 9.36 16.31
C SER A 25 3.94 8.49 15.36
N SER A 26 3.37 9.08 14.31
CA SER A 26 2.52 8.36 13.35
C SER A 26 3.33 7.42 12.44
N TRP A 27 4.58 7.74 12.13
CA TRP A 27 5.43 6.92 11.27
C TRP A 27 6.09 5.77 12.02
N ASP A 28 6.51 6.03 13.26
CA ASP A 28 7.06 4.98 14.12
C ASP A 28 5.99 3.89 14.37
N ASN A 29 4.73 4.29 14.57
CA ASN A 29 3.61 3.35 14.65
C ASN A 29 3.40 2.54 13.36
N LEU A 30 3.47 3.17 12.18
CA LEU A 30 3.35 2.45 10.90
C LEU A 30 4.42 1.37 10.74
N VAL A 31 5.68 1.70 11.06
CA VAL A 31 6.80 0.76 10.92
C VAL A 31 6.60 -0.44 11.82
N GLU A 32 6.21 -0.22 13.08
CA GLU A 32 5.96 -1.30 14.03
C GLU A 32 4.71 -2.13 13.67
N GLU A 33 3.62 -1.50 13.22
CA GLU A 33 2.42 -2.23 12.77
C GLU A 33 2.71 -3.09 11.55
N ILE A 34 3.43 -2.55 10.55
CA ILE A 34 3.80 -3.32 9.36
C ILE A 34 4.78 -4.43 9.71
N LYS A 35 5.74 -4.18 10.59
CA LYS A 35 6.61 -5.24 11.13
C LYS A 35 5.80 -6.32 11.83
N GLY A 36 4.76 -5.97 12.58
CA GLY A 36 3.82 -6.91 13.19
C GLY A 36 3.03 -7.75 12.18
N ILE A 37 2.59 -7.14 11.08
CA ILE A 37 1.83 -7.81 10.00
C ILE A 37 2.72 -8.72 9.16
N THR A 38 3.93 -8.26 8.84
CA THR A 38 4.81 -8.87 7.83
C THR A 38 5.96 -9.69 8.41
N GLY A 39 6.32 -9.44 9.67
CA GLY A 39 7.56 -9.93 10.28
C GLY A 39 8.84 -9.30 9.69
N TYR A 40 8.71 -8.32 8.78
CA TYR A 40 9.83 -7.70 8.09
C TYR A 40 10.20 -6.36 8.73
N GLU A 41 11.49 -6.16 9.00
CA GLU A 41 12.03 -4.90 9.51
C GLU A 41 12.71 -4.14 8.36
N PHE A 42 12.16 -2.99 8.01
CA PHE A 42 12.65 -2.15 6.92
C PHE A 42 13.99 -1.51 7.26
N ARG A 43 14.99 -1.68 6.39
CA ARG A 43 16.27 -0.96 6.47
C ARG A 43 16.09 0.50 6.07
N ASN A 44 15.21 0.75 5.11
CA ASN A 44 14.83 2.09 4.69
C ASN A 44 13.31 2.32 4.89
N PRO A 45 12.90 2.89 6.05
CA PRO A 45 11.50 3.24 6.33
C PRO A 45 10.88 4.21 5.32
N SER A 46 11.67 4.93 4.52
CA SER A 46 11.12 5.83 3.50
C SER A 46 10.35 5.08 2.41
N LEU A 47 10.71 3.82 2.15
CA LEU A 47 10.01 2.96 1.19
C LEU A 47 8.60 2.62 1.68
N LEU A 48 8.44 2.43 2.98
CA LEU A 48 7.13 2.18 3.58
C LEU A 48 6.23 3.41 3.46
N ARG A 49 6.79 4.58 3.75
CA ARG A 49 6.11 5.85 3.52
C ARG A 49 5.70 6.03 2.06
N GLN A 50 6.58 5.71 1.11
CA GLN A 50 6.25 5.74 -0.31
C GLN A 50 5.11 4.77 -0.65
N ALA A 51 5.15 3.54 -0.15
CA ALA A 51 4.17 2.50 -0.45
C ALA A 51 2.74 2.85 -0.06
N PHE A 52 2.58 3.68 0.98
CA PHE A 52 1.28 4.15 1.46
C PHE A 52 0.95 5.59 1.04
N THR A 53 1.48 6.07 -0.08
CA THR A 53 1.23 7.44 -0.56
C THR A 53 0.68 7.46 -1.97
N HIS A 54 -0.61 7.81 -2.09
CA HIS A 54 -1.24 8.01 -3.38
C HIS A 54 -0.77 9.34 -4.01
N CYS A 55 -0.64 9.42 -5.34
CA CYS A 55 -0.22 10.64 -6.04
C CYS A 55 -1.06 11.88 -5.69
N SER A 56 -2.37 11.72 -5.43
CA SER A 56 -3.23 12.83 -5.00
C SER A 56 -2.86 13.47 -3.66
N TYR A 57 -2.04 12.80 -2.84
CA TYR A 57 -1.51 13.38 -1.60
C TYR A 57 -0.32 14.29 -1.86
N LEU A 58 0.42 14.06 -2.95
CA LEU A 58 1.63 14.81 -3.25
C LEU A 58 1.29 16.25 -3.67
N ASP A 59 2.04 17.17 -3.09
CA ASP A 59 2.14 18.55 -3.57
C ASP A 59 3.48 18.67 -4.30
N GLN A 60 3.44 18.99 -5.60
CA GLN A 60 4.61 18.95 -6.50
C GLN A 60 5.75 19.84 -5.99
N ASP A 61 5.44 20.88 -5.22
CA ASP A 61 6.41 21.85 -4.73
C ASP A 61 6.86 21.63 -3.27
N LYS A 62 6.28 20.67 -2.54
CA LYS A 62 6.48 20.56 -1.07
C LYS A 62 6.80 19.17 -0.53
N THR A 63 6.65 18.12 -1.33
CA THR A 63 6.78 16.75 -0.83
C THR A 63 8.01 16.05 -1.38
N SER A 64 8.93 15.65 -0.51
CA SER A 64 10.12 14.86 -0.88
C SER A 64 9.85 13.37 -1.06
N THR A 65 8.60 12.93 -0.86
CA THR A 65 8.20 11.52 -0.98
C THR A 65 7.59 11.28 -2.36
N ALA A 66 8.04 10.23 -3.05
CA ALA A 66 7.35 9.73 -4.24
C ALA A 66 6.03 9.03 -3.86
N SER A 67 5.17 8.82 -4.85
CA SER A 67 3.95 8.05 -4.69
C SER A 67 4.21 6.55 -4.92
N TYR A 68 3.20 5.75 -4.59
CA TYR A 68 3.31 4.30 -4.52
C TYR A 68 3.45 3.61 -5.89
N GLU A 69 3.12 4.27 -7.00
CA GLU A 69 2.93 3.63 -8.32
C GLU A 69 4.20 2.96 -8.85
N ARG A 70 5.38 3.50 -8.54
CA ARG A 70 6.65 2.83 -8.94
C ARG A 70 6.91 1.55 -8.15
N LEU A 71 6.50 1.51 -6.89
CA LEU A 71 6.61 0.33 -6.05
C LEU A 71 5.50 -0.69 -6.38
N GLU A 72 4.29 -0.23 -6.70
CA GLU A 72 3.20 -1.04 -7.25
C GLU A 72 3.67 -1.75 -8.53
N TYR A 73 4.22 -1.00 -9.49
CA TYR A 73 4.70 -1.55 -10.76
C TYR A 73 5.68 -2.72 -10.59
N ILE A 74 6.66 -2.59 -9.69
CA ILE A 74 7.60 -3.70 -9.44
C ILE A 74 6.97 -4.80 -8.57
N GLY A 75 6.09 -4.43 -7.64
CA GLY A 75 5.36 -5.33 -6.76
C GLY A 75 4.44 -6.30 -7.50
N ASP A 76 3.70 -5.82 -8.51
CA ASP A 76 2.87 -6.65 -9.40
C ASP A 76 3.72 -7.73 -10.08
N ALA A 77 4.86 -7.34 -10.68
CA ALA A 77 5.76 -8.29 -11.32
C ALA A 77 6.32 -9.33 -10.33
N VAL A 78 6.64 -8.91 -9.11
CA VAL A 78 7.11 -9.80 -8.03
C VAL A 78 6.02 -10.77 -7.59
N LEU A 79 4.78 -10.30 -7.37
CA LEU A 79 3.63 -11.15 -7.06
C LEU A 79 3.33 -12.15 -8.17
N GLY A 80 3.34 -11.68 -9.43
CA GLY A 80 3.12 -12.51 -10.60
C GLY A 80 4.18 -13.61 -10.76
N PHE A 81 5.45 -13.30 -10.50
CA PHE A 81 6.52 -14.29 -10.47
C PHE A 81 6.32 -15.30 -9.33
N PHE A 82 6.03 -14.82 -8.13
CA PHE A 82 5.80 -15.66 -6.96
C PHE A 82 4.67 -16.66 -7.20
N MET A 83 3.51 -16.20 -7.68
CA MET A 83 2.39 -17.08 -8.02
C MET A 83 2.73 -18.08 -9.13
N ALA A 84 3.49 -17.66 -10.14
CA ALA A 84 3.94 -18.56 -11.20
C ALA A 84 4.85 -19.67 -10.65
N LYS A 85 5.81 -19.32 -9.78
CA LYS A 85 6.74 -20.26 -9.14
C LYS A 85 5.99 -21.28 -8.27
N GLU A 86 5.08 -20.81 -7.42
CA GLU A 86 4.28 -21.66 -6.54
C GLU A 86 3.38 -22.61 -7.33
N HIS A 87 2.64 -22.11 -8.33
CA HIS A 87 1.78 -22.97 -9.14
C HIS A 87 2.57 -23.99 -9.96
N TYR A 88 3.74 -23.62 -10.49
CA TYR A 88 4.60 -24.55 -11.21
C TYR A 88 5.05 -25.71 -10.32
N ALA A 89 5.40 -25.44 -9.06
CA ALA A 89 5.85 -26.46 -8.11
C ALA A 89 4.69 -27.32 -7.58
N MET A 90 3.54 -26.71 -7.26
CA MET A 90 2.40 -27.42 -6.66
C MET A 90 1.59 -28.24 -7.66
N TYR A 91 1.58 -27.85 -8.94
CA TYR A 91 0.72 -28.46 -9.95
C TYR A 91 1.52 -28.93 -11.18
N PRO A 92 2.39 -29.96 -11.02
CA PRO A 92 3.28 -30.42 -12.08
C PRO A 92 2.55 -30.97 -13.31
N ASP A 93 1.30 -31.42 -13.15
CA ASP A 93 0.50 -32.04 -14.21
C ASP A 93 -0.40 -31.04 -14.97
N LEU A 94 -0.47 -29.77 -14.54
CA LEU A 94 -1.30 -28.78 -15.23
C LEU A 94 -0.61 -28.24 -16.49
N ALA A 95 -1.40 -28.11 -17.56
CA ALA A 95 -0.90 -27.53 -18.80
C ALA A 95 -0.61 -26.03 -18.63
N PRO A 96 0.31 -25.43 -19.44
CA PRO A 96 0.67 -24.01 -19.34
C PRO A 96 -0.53 -23.04 -19.38
N GLY A 97 -1.54 -23.34 -20.21
CA GLY A 97 -2.76 -22.54 -20.28
C GLY A 97 -3.59 -22.58 -18.99
N GLN A 98 -3.60 -23.70 -18.27
CA GLN A 98 -4.28 -23.84 -16.99
C GLN A 98 -3.51 -23.11 -15.89
N LEU A 99 -2.18 -23.21 -15.87
CA LEU A 99 -1.33 -22.45 -14.94
C LEU A 99 -1.50 -20.94 -15.13
N THR A 100 -1.66 -20.47 -16.37
CA THR A 100 -1.91 -19.05 -16.67
C THR A 100 -3.25 -18.58 -16.11
N LYS A 101 -4.32 -19.36 -16.30
CA LYS A 101 -5.64 -19.08 -15.72
C LYS A 101 -5.60 -19.09 -14.19
N LEU A 102 -4.91 -20.06 -13.60
CA LEU A 102 -4.75 -20.18 -12.16
C LEU A 102 -3.98 -18.99 -11.59
N ARG A 103 -2.92 -18.53 -12.26
CA ARG A 103 -2.20 -17.31 -11.88
C ARG A 103 -3.10 -16.08 -11.93
N ALA A 104 -3.83 -15.88 -13.02
CA ALA A 104 -4.75 -14.74 -13.18
C ALA A 104 -5.86 -14.75 -12.11
N ALA A 105 -6.34 -15.93 -11.71
CA ALA A 105 -7.35 -16.05 -10.65
C ALA A 105 -6.79 -15.81 -9.23
N ASN A 106 -5.48 -15.79 -9.03
CA ASN A 106 -4.84 -15.61 -7.72
C ASN A 106 -4.17 -14.24 -7.56
N VAL A 107 -3.72 -13.62 -8.65
CA VAL A 107 -3.32 -12.20 -8.68
C VAL A 107 -4.50 -11.42 -9.22
N ASP A 108 -5.46 -11.17 -8.32
CA ASP A 108 -6.73 -10.51 -8.62
C ASP A 108 -6.94 -9.30 -7.70
N ASN A 109 -7.46 -8.21 -8.26
CA ASN A 109 -7.65 -6.95 -7.53
C ASN A 109 -8.56 -7.10 -6.31
N GLU A 110 -9.63 -7.89 -6.40
CA GLU A 110 -10.55 -8.11 -5.29
C GLU A 110 -9.86 -8.88 -4.16
N LYS A 111 -9.09 -9.92 -4.51
CA LYS A 111 -8.30 -10.68 -3.52
C LYS A 111 -7.30 -9.79 -2.79
N LEU A 112 -6.54 -8.99 -3.54
CA LEU A 112 -5.57 -8.07 -2.96
C LEU A 112 -6.25 -6.98 -2.11
N ALA A 113 -7.39 -6.44 -2.57
CA ALA A 113 -8.17 -5.49 -1.79
C ALA A 113 -8.69 -6.10 -0.47
N ARG A 114 -9.13 -7.36 -0.47
CA ARG A 114 -9.52 -8.09 0.75
C ARG A 114 -8.34 -8.24 1.71
N VAL A 115 -7.13 -8.49 1.21
CA VAL A 115 -5.91 -8.52 2.04
C VAL A 115 -5.66 -7.14 2.68
N ALA A 116 -5.81 -6.06 1.91
CA ALA A 116 -5.65 -4.70 2.45
C ALA A 116 -6.66 -4.37 3.56
N LEU A 117 -7.90 -4.87 3.47
CA LEU A 117 -8.89 -4.73 4.55
C LEU A 117 -8.56 -5.60 5.76
N LYS A 118 -8.29 -6.89 5.54
CA LYS A 118 -7.97 -7.86 6.59
C LYS A 118 -6.77 -7.43 7.44
N CYS A 119 -5.75 -6.90 6.79
CA CYS A 119 -4.54 -6.38 7.43
C CYS A 119 -4.64 -4.89 7.80
N ARG A 120 -5.80 -4.26 7.61
CA ARG A 120 -6.08 -2.85 7.90
C ARG A 120 -5.10 -1.86 7.24
N LEU A 121 -4.47 -2.25 6.14
CA LEU A 121 -3.45 -1.47 5.44
C LEU A 121 -3.98 -0.15 4.90
N HIS A 122 -5.27 -0.11 4.54
CA HIS A 122 -5.95 1.09 4.07
C HIS A 122 -5.94 2.25 5.09
N THR A 123 -5.80 1.95 6.38
CA THR A 123 -5.76 2.98 7.45
C THR A 123 -4.48 3.81 7.42
N PHE A 124 -3.41 3.31 6.79
CA PHE A 124 -2.14 4.01 6.64
C PHE A 124 -2.05 4.83 5.35
N LEU A 125 -3.00 4.67 4.44
CA LEU A 125 -2.95 5.28 3.12
C LEU A 125 -3.14 6.80 3.21
N ARG A 126 -2.15 7.55 2.71
CA ARG A 126 -2.23 8.99 2.52
C ARG A 126 -2.83 9.29 1.15
N HIS A 127 -4.00 9.93 1.13
CA HIS A 127 -4.68 10.32 -0.10
C HIS A 127 -5.55 11.57 0.09
N LYS A 128 -5.88 12.25 -1.02
CA LYS A 128 -6.92 13.29 -1.08
C LYS A 128 -8.09 12.90 -1.99
N LYS A 129 -8.25 11.61 -2.29
CA LYS A 129 -9.37 11.08 -3.11
C LYS A 129 -10.70 11.23 -2.35
N PRO A 130 -11.70 11.96 -2.88
CA PRO A 130 -12.91 12.28 -2.13
C PRO A 130 -13.86 11.08 -1.92
N LEU A 131 -13.87 10.11 -2.83
CA LEU A 131 -14.81 8.99 -2.78
C LEU A 131 -14.25 7.71 -2.15
N LEU A 132 -12.93 7.64 -1.93
CA LEU A 132 -12.26 6.39 -1.55
C LEU A 132 -12.80 5.82 -0.25
N ALA A 133 -13.09 6.65 0.76
CA ALA A 133 -13.66 6.19 2.03
C ALA A 133 -15.04 5.54 1.84
N GLY A 134 -15.89 6.11 0.97
CA GLY A 134 -17.19 5.52 0.63
C GLY A 134 -17.05 4.19 -0.10
N GLN A 135 -16.15 4.14 -1.10
CA GLN A 135 -15.86 2.92 -1.86
C GLN A 135 -15.32 1.79 -0.97
N ILE A 136 -14.44 2.12 0.00
CA ILE A 136 -13.93 1.16 0.98
C ILE A 136 -15.08 0.60 1.83
N LYS A 137 -15.97 1.47 2.33
CA LYS A 137 -17.10 1.06 3.15
C LYS A 137 -18.08 0.17 2.40
N GLU A 138 -18.44 0.55 1.17
CA GLU A 138 -19.30 -0.25 0.29
C GLU A 138 -18.68 -1.62 0.02
N PHE A 139 -17.36 -1.67 -0.20
CA PHE A 139 -16.63 -2.92 -0.38
C PHE A 139 -16.65 -3.78 0.89
N GLU A 140 -16.38 -3.20 2.07
CA GLU A 140 -16.45 -3.89 3.37
C GLU A 140 -17.83 -4.51 3.64
N GLU A 141 -18.91 -3.82 3.28
CA GLU A 141 -20.27 -4.34 3.41
C GLU A 141 -20.53 -5.47 2.41
N ALA A 142 -20.09 -5.31 1.16
CA ALA A 142 -20.31 -6.28 0.09
C ALA A 142 -19.56 -7.61 0.32
N ILE A 143 -18.34 -7.58 0.87
CA ILE A 143 -17.56 -8.81 1.11
C ILE A 143 -18.20 -9.74 2.18
N VAL A 144 -19.16 -9.25 2.97
CA VAL A 144 -19.95 -10.07 3.90
C VAL A 144 -20.85 -11.04 3.14
N GLU A 145 -21.44 -10.60 2.02
CA GLU A 145 -22.28 -11.45 1.16
C GLU A 145 -21.43 -12.44 0.34
N TYR A 146 -20.21 -12.03 -0.02
CA TYR A 146 -19.26 -12.83 -0.79
C TYR A 146 -18.00 -13.12 0.03
N PRO A 147 -18.00 -14.10 0.95
CA PRO A 147 -16.92 -14.25 1.94
C PRO A 147 -15.56 -14.65 1.34
N VAL A 148 -15.56 -15.33 0.19
CA VAL A 148 -14.33 -15.79 -0.47
C VAL A 148 -13.94 -14.88 -1.63
N HIS A 149 -14.84 -14.70 -2.60
CA HIS A 149 -14.63 -13.90 -3.79
C HIS A 149 -15.97 -13.66 -4.49
N SER A 150 -16.17 -12.48 -5.07
CA SER A 150 -17.43 -12.12 -5.74
C SER A 150 -17.48 -12.55 -7.22
N SER A 151 -16.33 -12.88 -7.80
CA SER A 151 -16.18 -13.21 -9.23
C SER A 151 -16.64 -12.06 -10.15
N GLY A 152 -16.38 -10.82 -9.71
CA GLY A 152 -16.71 -9.60 -10.46
C GLY A 152 -18.08 -8.99 -10.15
N LEU A 153 -18.78 -9.49 -9.12
CA LEU A 153 -20.07 -8.94 -8.66
C LEU A 153 -19.89 -7.75 -7.70
N VAL A 154 -18.71 -7.59 -7.13
CA VAL A 154 -18.35 -6.52 -6.19
C VAL A 154 -17.24 -5.66 -6.81
N ASP A 155 -17.42 -4.35 -6.77
CA ASP A 155 -16.41 -3.38 -7.23
C ASP A 155 -15.36 -3.15 -6.14
N ALA A 156 -14.21 -3.81 -6.26
CA ALA A 156 -13.10 -3.63 -5.35
C ALA A 156 -12.36 -2.31 -5.64
N PRO A 157 -12.17 -1.41 -4.66
CA PRO A 157 -11.43 -0.18 -4.89
C PRO A 157 -9.99 -0.51 -5.28
N LYS A 158 -9.61 -0.23 -6.53
CA LYS A 158 -8.29 -0.58 -7.07
C LYS A 158 -7.13 -0.10 -6.20
N THR A 159 -7.25 1.09 -5.59
CA THR A 159 -6.26 1.64 -4.67
C THR A 159 -5.93 0.70 -3.48
N LEU A 160 -6.85 -0.17 -3.05
CA LEU A 160 -6.57 -1.18 -2.03
C LEU A 160 -5.66 -2.30 -2.55
N ALA A 161 -5.85 -2.74 -3.79
CA ALA A 161 -4.95 -3.71 -4.41
C ALA A 161 -3.56 -3.09 -4.61
N ASP A 162 -3.52 -1.87 -5.19
CA ASP A 162 -2.27 -1.17 -5.50
C ASP A 162 -1.35 -1.02 -4.27
N ILE A 163 -1.91 -0.74 -3.08
CA ILE A 163 -1.09 -0.59 -1.85
C ILE A 163 -0.54 -1.92 -1.34
N VAL A 164 -1.20 -3.05 -1.61
CA VAL A 164 -0.62 -4.38 -1.30
C VAL A 164 0.54 -4.65 -2.23
N GLU A 165 0.36 -4.43 -3.53
CA GLU A 165 1.42 -4.59 -4.53
C GLU A 165 2.59 -3.66 -4.21
N SER A 166 2.30 -2.41 -3.86
CA SER A 166 3.30 -1.44 -3.46
C SER A 166 4.08 -1.85 -2.22
N LEU A 167 3.41 -2.41 -1.20
CA LEU A 167 4.08 -2.94 -0.01
C LEU A 167 4.99 -4.14 -0.37
N VAL A 168 4.54 -5.03 -1.25
CA VAL A 168 5.37 -6.14 -1.77
C VAL A 168 6.60 -5.59 -2.50
N GLY A 169 6.41 -4.58 -3.35
CA GLY A 169 7.49 -3.89 -4.05
C GLY A 169 8.46 -3.22 -3.08
N ALA A 170 7.97 -2.59 -2.01
CA ALA A 170 8.78 -1.97 -0.98
C ALA A 170 9.68 -2.98 -0.27
N VAL A 171 9.12 -4.12 0.17
CA VAL A 171 9.90 -5.21 0.79
C VAL A 171 10.93 -5.77 -0.18
N TYR A 172 10.56 -5.97 -1.44
CA TYR A 172 11.49 -6.46 -2.46
C TYR A 172 12.65 -5.49 -2.69
N VAL A 173 12.37 -4.19 -2.85
CA VAL A 173 13.40 -3.17 -3.07
C VAL A 173 14.31 -3.01 -1.85
N ASP A 174 13.76 -3.07 -0.64
CA ASP A 174 14.55 -2.94 0.60
C ASP A 174 15.43 -4.16 0.88
N SER A 175 14.89 -5.36 0.65
CA SER A 175 15.59 -6.62 0.91
C SER A 175 16.52 -7.05 -0.23
N ASN A 176 16.22 -6.63 -1.46
CA ASN A 176 16.80 -7.12 -2.70
C ASN A 176 16.77 -8.67 -2.80
N SER A 177 15.72 -9.30 -2.27
CA SER A 177 15.63 -10.77 -2.16
C SER A 177 14.22 -11.28 -2.42
N MET A 178 14.07 -12.04 -3.50
CA MET A 178 12.81 -12.72 -3.82
C MET A 178 12.38 -13.69 -2.70
N ASP A 179 13.33 -14.41 -2.08
CA ASP A 179 13.02 -15.39 -1.04
C ASP A 179 12.50 -14.74 0.24
N ILE A 180 13.05 -13.57 0.62
CA ILE A 180 12.55 -12.80 1.77
C ILE A 180 11.14 -12.32 1.46
N THR A 181 10.92 -11.68 0.31
CA THR A 181 9.58 -11.20 -0.08
C THR A 181 8.56 -12.33 -0.09
N CYS A 182 8.89 -13.51 -0.64
CA CYS A 182 8.00 -14.66 -0.64
C CYS A 182 7.63 -15.09 0.79
N LYS A 183 8.60 -15.21 1.68
CA LYS A 183 8.36 -15.61 3.09
C LYS A 183 7.44 -14.64 3.82
N VAL A 184 7.57 -13.35 3.54
CA VAL A 184 6.77 -12.31 4.17
C VAL A 184 5.28 -12.41 3.77
N PHE A 185 5.00 -12.64 2.48
CA PHE A 185 3.62 -12.59 1.97
C PHE A 185 2.94 -13.94 1.80
N LEU A 186 3.68 -15.06 1.86
CA LEU A 186 3.16 -16.44 1.81
C LEU A 186 1.98 -16.70 2.78
N PRO A 187 2.07 -16.34 4.07
CA PRO A 187 0.99 -16.59 5.02
C PRO A 187 -0.26 -15.73 4.77
N SER A 188 -0.06 -14.52 4.23
CA SER A 188 -1.11 -13.52 4.04
C SER A 188 -1.88 -13.70 2.73
N LEU A 189 -1.26 -14.33 1.73
CA LEU A 189 -1.85 -14.62 0.41
C LEU A 189 -2.47 -16.03 0.31
N SER A 190 -2.22 -16.89 1.30
CA SER A 190 -2.91 -18.19 1.43
C SER A 190 -4.30 -17.98 2.03
N VAL A 191 -5.25 -17.52 1.23
CA VAL A 191 -6.68 -17.42 1.60
C VAL A 191 -7.50 -18.39 0.75
#